data_AF-A0A2E0WZF9-F1
#
_entry.id   AF-A0A2E0WZF9-F1
#
_cell.length_a   1.000
_cell.length_b   1.000
_cell.length_c   1.000
_cell.angle_alpha   90.00
_cell.angle_beta   90.00
_cell.angle_gamma   90.00
#
_symmetry.space_group_name_H-M   'P 1'
#
loop_
_entity.id
_entity.type
_entity.pdbx_description
1 polymer ?
#
loop_
_entity_poly.entity_id
_entity_poly.type
_entity_poly.pdbx_seq_one_letter_code
_entity_poly.pdbx_strand_id
1 'polypeptide(L)'
;MFWPLILPLQITSALLIAFVALAVANAPRWKRTRRAMFFGSTAIAILGFLPLCFVVAWVVDSFRFGESHYAQASRVDDKRVGYYLPPTATEITLLTRGNGYHARYRISRDELTEFLDAAWANADDANPDDREQLANSGREIDQRQFAHWFEAVEWPLPPRAVCLYGPIEPDGGGAIYYFDPAAGVVFQSTGYW
;
A
#
# COMPACT_ATOMS: atom_id res chain seq x y z
N MET A 1 -6.16 -0.77 -8.27
CA MET A 1 -7.31 -0.56 -7.33
C MET A 1 -7.48 0.90 -6.84
N PHE A 2 -8.68 1.52 -6.90
CA PHE A 2 -8.96 2.87 -6.33
C PHE A 2 -9.10 2.91 -4.79
N TRP A 3 -8.58 1.91 -4.07
CA TRP A 3 -8.76 1.75 -2.63
C TRP A 3 -8.41 2.98 -1.76
N PRO A 4 -7.33 3.74 -2.06
CA PRO A 4 -7.04 4.97 -1.35
C PRO A 4 -8.17 6.00 -1.44
N LEU A 5 -8.95 6.00 -2.53
CA LEU A 5 -10.03 6.96 -2.78
C LEU A 5 -11.38 6.53 -2.22
N ILE A 6 -11.65 5.22 -2.11
CA ILE A 6 -12.98 4.71 -1.74
C ILE A 6 -13.39 5.15 -0.33
N LEU A 7 -12.51 4.97 0.66
CA LEU A 7 -12.88 5.32 2.04
C LEU A 7 -13.03 6.83 2.25
N PRO A 8 -12.13 7.72 1.76
CA PRO A 8 -12.34 9.16 1.83
C PRO A 8 -13.64 9.59 1.15
N LEU A 9 -13.98 9.00 0.00
CA LEU A 9 -15.23 9.25 -0.70
C LEU A 9 -16.44 8.88 0.17
N GLN A 10 -16.43 7.68 0.77
CA GLN A 10 -17.52 7.19 1.63
C GLN A 10 -17.70 8.06 2.88
N ILE A 11 -16.61 8.38 3.58
CA ILE A 11 -16.64 9.23 4.78
C ILE A 11 -17.15 10.63 4.41
N THR A 12 -16.64 11.24 3.35
CA THR A 12 -17.05 12.58 2.89
C THR A 12 -18.53 12.61 2.53
N SER A 13 -19.00 11.60 1.79
CA SER A 13 -20.40 11.47 1.40
C SER A 13 -21.31 11.36 2.63
N ALA A 14 -20.93 10.54 3.61
CA ALA A 14 -21.66 10.38 4.85
C ALA A 14 -21.73 11.69 5.67
N LEU A 15 -20.60 12.40 5.80
CA LEU A 15 -20.53 13.67 6.52
C LEU A 15 -21.42 14.74 5.88
N LEU A 16 -21.44 14.82 4.55
CA LEU A 16 -22.25 15.81 3.83
C LEU A 16 -23.74 15.49 3.88
N ILE A 17 -24.12 14.21 3.79
CA ILE A 17 -25.51 13.76 3.99
C ILE A 17 -25.96 14.12 5.41
N ALA A 18 -25.15 13.83 6.42
CA ALA A 18 -25.43 14.18 7.82
C ALA A 18 -25.57 15.70 7.99
N PHE A 19 -24.68 16.49 7.39
CA PHE A 19 -24.76 17.95 7.39
C PHE A 19 -26.09 18.45 6.82
N VAL A 20 -26.50 17.98 5.64
CA VAL A 20 -27.78 18.37 5.01
C VAL A 20 -28.96 17.97 5.89
N ALA A 21 -28.97 16.74 6.42
CA ALA A 21 -30.03 16.26 7.30
C ALA A 21 -30.15 17.12 8.57
N LEU A 22 -29.03 17.42 9.23
CA LEU A 22 -28.99 18.26 10.43
C LEU A 22 -29.41 19.70 10.13
N ALA A 23 -28.97 20.27 9.01
CA ALA A 23 -29.37 21.59 8.55
C ALA A 23 -30.89 21.70 8.36
N VAL A 24 -31.49 20.72 7.67
CA VAL A 24 -32.93 20.67 7.42
C VAL A 24 -33.72 20.45 8.71
N ALA A 25 -33.25 19.57 9.60
CA ALA A 25 -33.89 19.31 10.90
C ALA A 25 -33.90 20.58 11.79
N ASN A 26 -32.83 21.38 11.73
CA ASN A 26 -32.70 22.63 12.49
C ASN A 26 -33.29 23.86 11.79
N ALA A 27 -33.82 23.73 10.57
CA ALA A 27 -34.40 24.84 9.82
C ALA A 27 -35.44 25.68 10.60
N PRO A 28 -36.36 25.08 11.40
CA PRO A 28 -37.32 25.85 12.19
C PRO A 28 -36.66 26.77 13.23
N ARG A 29 -35.56 26.32 13.85
CA ARG A 29 -34.80 27.12 14.82
C ARG A 29 -34.16 28.35 14.18
N TRP A 30 -33.83 28.26 12.90
CA TRP A 30 -33.24 29.35 12.11
C TRP A 30 -34.29 30.19 11.37
N LYS A 31 -35.59 30.00 11.65
CA LYS A 31 -36.71 30.72 11.01
C LYS A 31 -36.69 30.59 9.48
N ARG A 32 -36.16 29.47 8.95
CA ARG A 32 -36.15 29.16 7.51
C ARG A 32 -37.09 28.00 7.20
N THR A 33 -37.62 27.98 5.97
CA THR A 33 -38.39 26.82 5.50
C THR A 33 -37.45 25.64 5.28
N ARG A 34 -37.91 24.42 5.60
CA ARG A 34 -37.14 23.19 5.37
C ARG A 34 -36.68 23.05 3.92
N ARG A 35 -37.54 23.48 2.97
CA ARG A 35 -37.24 23.47 1.52
C ARG A 35 -36.09 24.40 1.17
N ALA A 36 -36.13 25.67 1.61
CA ALA A 36 -35.04 26.61 1.35
C ALA A 36 -33.73 26.14 1.99
N MET A 37 -33.82 25.55 3.18
CA MET A 37 -32.67 25.01 3.88
C MET A 37 -32.04 23.84 3.14
N PHE A 38 -32.85 22.88 2.66
CA PHE A 38 -32.40 21.74 1.89
C PHE A 38 -31.61 22.15 0.65
N PHE A 39 -32.17 23.02 -0.20
CA PHE A 39 -31.47 23.46 -1.41
C PHE A 39 -30.18 24.23 -1.09
N GLY A 40 -30.21 25.10 -0.08
CA GLY A 40 -29.02 25.83 0.36
C GLY A 40 -27.92 24.90 0.87
N SER A 41 -28.24 23.97 1.78
CA SER A 41 -27.26 23.02 2.32
C SER A 41 -26.75 22.05 1.26
N THR A 42 -27.59 21.62 0.31
CA THR A 42 -27.19 20.73 -0.78
C THR A 42 -26.23 21.43 -1.73
N ALA A 43 -26.48 22.70 -2.09
CA ALA A 43 -25.54 23.47 -2.90
C ALA A 43 -24.17 23.62 -2.21
N ILE A 44 -24.18 23.92 -0.90
CA ILE A 44 -22.95 23.98 -0.09
C ILE A 44 -22.25 22.62 -0.07
N ALA A 45 -23.00 21.52 0.10
CA ALA A 45 -22.44 20.17 0.13
C ALA A 45 -21.79 19.78 -1.20
N ILE A 46 -22.40 20.12 -2.34
CA ILE A 46 -21.83 19.87 -3.66
C ILE A 46 -20.52 20.65 -3.84
N LEU A 47 -20.52 21.95 -3.53
CA LEU A 47 -19.32 22.78 -3.64
C LEU A 47 -18.22 22.35 -2.65
N GLY A 48 -18.62 21.92 -1.45
CA GLY A 48 -17.73 21.45 -0.40
C GLY A 48 -17.22 20.02 -0.58
N PHE A 49 -17.73 19.27 -1.56
CA PHE A 49 -17.41 17.85 -1.70
C PHE A 49 -15.93 17.60 -1.95
N LEU A 50 -15.37 18.21 -3.00
CA LEU A 50 -13.97 18.03 -3.37
C LEU A 50 -12.99 18.49 -2.27
N PRO A 51 -13.10 19.71 -1.70
CA PRO A 51 -12.17 20.13 -0.64
C PRO A 51 -12.30 19.28 0.62
N LEU A 52 -13.52 18.87 1.00
CA LEU A 52 -13.70 17.99 2.16
C LEU A 52 -13.12 16.60 1.89
N CYS A 53 -13.29 16.07 0.69
CA CYS A 53 -12.73 14.78 0.28
C CYS A 53 -11.20 14.79 0.37
N PHE A 54 -10.56 15.87 -0.07
CA PHE A 54 -9.11 16.03 0.05
C PHE A 54 -8.65 16.06 1.52
N VAL A 55 -9.33 16.82 2.38
CA VAL A 55 -9.00 16.88 3.82
C VAL A 55 -9.19 15.52 4.48
N VAL A 56 -10.30 14.83 4.20
CA VAL A 56 -10.55 13.49 4.73
C VAL A 56 -9.48 12.51 4.24
N ALA A 57 -9.12 12.54 2.95
CA ALA A 57 -8.07 11.70 2.41
C ALA A 57 -6.74 11.95 3.14
N TRP A 58 -6.33 13.21 3.29
CA TRP A 58 -5.11 13.55 4.02
C TRP A 58 -5.09 13.03 5.46
N VAL A 59 -6.19 13.19 6.20
CA VAL A 59 -6.29 12.67 7.57
C VAL A 59 -6.24 11.14 7.58
N VAL A 60 -7.05 10.49 6.74
CA VAL A 60 -7.15 9.02 6.67
C VAL A 60 -5.81 8.40 6.26
N ASP A 61 -5.12 9.00 5.29
CA ASP A 61 -3.84 8.54 4.79
C ASP A 61 -2.74 8.62 5.84
N SER A 62 -2.80 9.58 6.76
CA SER A 62 -1.85 9.65 7.90
C SER A 62 -1.96 8.48 8.87
N PHE A 63 -3.09 7.77 8.88
CA PHE A 63 -3.29 6.56 9.69
C PHE A 63 -3.05 5.26 8.90
N ARG A 64 -3.21 5.31 7.57
CA ARG A 64 -3.10 4.13 6.70
C ARG A 64 -1.71 3.89 6.17
N PHE A 65 -0.97 4.97 5.96
CA PHE A 65 0.31 4.98 5.31
C PHE A 65 1.37 5.53 6.26
N GLY A 66 2.60 5.12 6.02
CA GLY A 66 3.73 5.47 6.87
C GLY A 66 4.54 4.25 7.26
N GLU A 67 5.52 4.52 8.11
CA GLU A 67 6.44 3.53 8.61
C GLU A 67 5.87 2.83 9.85
N SER A 68 6.01 1.51 9.90
CA SER A 68 5.59 0.68 11.02
C SER A 68 6.62 -0.41 11.27
N HIS A 69 6.85 -0.73 12.54
CA HIS A 69 7.81 -1.76 12.93
C HIS A 69 7.10 -2.95 13.57
N TYR A 70 7.48 -4.15 13.15
CA TYR A 70 6.91 -5.40 13.64
C TYR A 70 8.04 -6.37 13.99
N ALA A 71 7.91 -7.07 15.12
CA ALA A 71 8.88 -8.09 15.50
C ALA A 71 8.87 -9.31 14.57
N GLN A 72 7.70 -9.66 14.02
CA GLN A 72 7.46 -10.88 13.23
C GLN A 72 6.28 -10.70 12.27
N ALA A 73 6.25 -11.47 11.19
CA ALA A 73 5.24 -11.35 10.12
C ALA A 73 3.79 -11.52 10.60
N SER A 74 3.55 -12.39 11.60
CA SER A 74 2.20 -12.62 12.15
C SER A 74 1.59 -11.42 12.89
N ARG A 75 2.37 -10.35 13.13
CA ARG A 75 1.87 -9.09 13.70
C ARG A 75 1.40 -8.10 12.63
N VAL A 76 1.64 -8.40 11.35
CA VAL A 76 1.20 -7.56 10.23
C VAL A 76 -0.24 -7.92 9.87
N ASP A 77 -1.19 -7.07 10.28
CA ASP A 77 -2.63 -7.24 10.01
C ASP A 77 -3.06 -6.62 8.67
N ASP A 78 -2.27 -6.84 7.61
CA ASP A 78 -2.65 -6.51 6.23
C ASP A 78 -2.43 -7.74 5.34
N LYS A 79 -3.52 -8.33 4.86
CA LYS A 79 -3.48 -9.53 4.01
C LYS A 79 -2.68 -9.31 2.72
N ARG A 80 -2.69 -8.09 2.17
CA ARG A 80 -1.94 -7.75 0.95
C ARG A 80 -0.45 -7.69 1.20
N VAL A 81 -0.04 -7.37 2.43
CA VAL A 81 1.36 -7.47 2.83
C VAL A 81 1.70 -8.93 3.05
N GLY A 82 0.86 -9.67 3.77
CA GLY A 82 1.06 -11.10 4.06
C GLY A 82 1.19 -12.00 2.84
N TYR A 83 0.59 -11.63 1.69
CA TYR A 83 0.74 -12.39 0.45
C TYR A 83 2.18 -12.38 -0.10
N TYR A 84 2.88 -11.25 0.02
CA TYR A 84 4.26 -11.09 -0.46
C TYR A 84 5.30 -11.08 0.66
N LEU A 85 4.90 -11.20 1.93
CA LEU A 85 5.80 -11.18 3.07
C LEU A 85 5.99 -12.61 3.60
N PRO A 86 7.22 -13.15 3.63
CA PRO A 86 7.46 -14.47 4.18
C PRO A 86 6.98 -14.59 5.64
N PRO A 87 6.31 -15.69 6.02
CA PRO A 87 5.78 -15.85 7.37
C PRO A 87 6.87 -15.97 8.45
N THR A 88 8.09 -16.35 8.06
CA THR A 88 9.28 -16.46 8.91
C THR A 88 10.03 -15.12 9.06
N ALA A 89 9.62 -14.06 8.36
CA ALA A 89 10.28 -12.76 8.43
C ALA A 89 10.21 -12.15 9.85
N THR A 90 11.34 -11.60 10.29
CA THR A 90 11.51 -10.95 11.61
C THR A 90 12.11 -9.55 11.48
N GLU A 91 12.00 -8.73 12.52
CA GLU A 91 12.52 -7.35 12.54
C GLU A 91 12.06 -6.53 11.32
N ILE A 92 10.76 -6.57 11.05
CA ILE A 92 10.16 -5.98 9.87
C ILE A 92 9.97 -4.48 10.09
N THR A 93 10.51 -3.68 9.19
CA THR A 93 10.13 -2.29 9.00
C THR A 93 9.33 -2.20 7.70
N LEU A 94 8.10 -1.68 7.79
CA LEU A 94 7.14 -1.64 6.71
C LEU A 94 6.75 -0.19 6.43
N LEU A 95 6.95 0.27 5.19
CA LEU A 95 6.49 1.56 4.68
C LEU A 95 5.32 1.32 3.72
N THR A 96 4.10 1.46 4.21
CA THR A 96 2.89 1.25 3.43
C THR A 96 2.53 2.51 2.63
N ARG A 97 2.15 2.34 1.36
CA ARG A 97 1.72 3.42 0.45
C ARG A 97 0.47 3.02 -0.33
N GLY A 98 -0.14 3.98 -1.03
CA GLY A 98 -1.42 3.76 -1.73
C GLY A 98 -1.40 2.65 -2.79
N ASN A 99 -0.26 2.43 -3.43
CA ASN A 99 -0.06 1.50 -4.54
C ASN A 99 0.94 0.37 -4.21
N GLY A 100 1.16 0.06 -2.94
CA GLY A 100 2.15 -0.94 -2.56
C GLY A 100 2.80 -0.68 -1.22
N TYR A 101 3.96 -1.27 -1.00
CA TYR A 101 4.77 -1.02 0.18
C TYR A 101 6.25 -1.25 -0.09
N HIS A 102 7.06 -0.75 0.83
CA HIS A 102 8.44 -1.17 0.99
C HIS A 102 8.61 -1.86 2.32
N ALA A 103 9.39 -2.93 2.37
CA ALA A 103 9.70 -3.61 3.61
C ALA A 103 11.20 -3.87 3.74
N ARG A 104 11.69 -3.87 4.97
CA ARG A 104 13.01 -4.35 5.34
C ARG A 104 12.85 -5.36 6.47
N TYR A 105 13.44 -6.54 6.36
CA TYR A 105 13.32 -7.56 7.39
C TYR A 105 14.48 -8.55 7.35
N ARG A 106 14.59 -9.36 8.40
CA ARG A 106 15.54 -10.46 8.51
C ARG A 106 14.89 -11.77 8.14
N ILE A 107 15.61 -12.58 7.37
CA ILE A 107 15.25 -13.94 6.97
C ILE A 107 16.51 -14.66 6.47
N SER A 108 16.56 -15.99 6.56
CA SER A 108 17.62 -16.76 5.92
C SER A 108 17.41 -16.86 4.40
N ARG A 109 18.49 -17.17 3.67
CA ARG A 109 18.41 -17.34 2.21
C ARG A 109 17.50 -18.51 1.82
N ASP A 110 17.59 -19.60 2.58
CA ASP A 110 16.88 -20.84 2.29
C ASP A 110 15.38 -20.63 2.50
N GLU A 111 14.98 -20.01 3.61
CA GLU A 111 13.57 -19.68 3.88
C GLU A 111 13.00 -18.71 2.85
N LEU A 112 13.77 -17.70 2.43
CA LEU A 112 13.34 -16.77 1.39
C LEU A 112 13.15 -17.50 0.04
N THR A 113 14.06 -18.41 -0.28
CA THR A 113 14.01 -19.17 -1.53
C THR A 113 12.82 -20.12 -1.53
N GLU A 114 12.61 -20.86 -0.44
CA GLU A 114 11.45 -21.75 -0.26
C GLU A 114 10.13 -20.98 -0.37
N PHE A 115 10.03 -19.80 0.24
CA PHE A 115 8.87 -18.93 0.12
C PHE A 115 8.60 -18.52 -1.33
N LEU A 116 9.64 -18.09 -2.06
CA LEU A 116 9.50 -17.69 -3.46
C LEU A 116 9.16 -18.88 -4.36
N ASP A 117 9.78 -20.03 -4.13
CA ASP A 117 9.48 -21.27 -4.87
C ASP A 117 8.00 -21.65 -4.71
N ALA A 118 7.49 -21.59 -3.48
CA ALA A 118 6.08 -21.81 -3.20
C ALA A 118 5.18 -20.74 -3.84
N ALA A 119 5.58 -19.47 -3.84
CA ALA A 119 4.81 -18.39 -4.46
C ALA A 119 4.70 -18.58 -5.98
N TRP A 120 5.81 -18.92 -6.65
CA TRP A 120 5.85 -19.21 -8.08
C TRP A 120 5.07 -20.48 -8.44
N ALA A 121 5.10 -21.53 -7.60
CA ALA A 121 4.37 -22.77 -7.84
C ALA A 121 2.84 -22.61 -7.72
N ASN A 122 2.38 -21.67 -6.90
CA ASN A 122 0.95 -21.41 -6.66
C ASN A 122 0.37 -20.31 -7.56
N ALA A 123 1.18 -19.67 -8.40
CA ALA A 123 0.70 -18.64 -9.30
C ALA A 123 0.04 -19.28 -10.53
N ASP A 124 -1.27 -19.13 -10.66
CA ASP A 124 -2.12 -19.81 -11.66
C ASP A 124 -1.68 -19.58 -13.13
N ASP A 125 -0.98 -18.48 -13.42
CA ASP A 125 -0.50 -18.08 -14.75
C ASP A 125 1.02 -17.87 -14.83
N ALA A 126 1.79 -18.29 -13.81
CA ALA A 126 3.24 -18.10 -13.84
C ALA A 126 3.91 -19.05 -14.83
N ASN A 127 4.49 -18.51 -15.90
CA ASN A 127 5.39 -19.28 -16.75
C ASN A 127 6.74 -19.44 -16.03
N PRO A 128 7.25 -20.68 -15.82
CA PRO A 128 8.59 -20.89 -15.25
C PRO A 128 9.69 -20.13 -16.01
N ASP A 129 9.52 -19.95 -17.31
CA ASP A 129 10.43 -19.17 -18.16
C ASP A 129 10.46 -17.69 -17.74
N ASP A 130 9.39 -17.13 -17.18
CA ASP A 130 9.36 -15.72 -16.73
C ASP A 130 10.28 -15.52 -15.53
N ARG A 131 10.30 -16.48 -14.59
CA ARG A 131 11.21 -16.44 -13.44
C ARG A 131 12.66 -16.50 -13.90
N GLU A 132 12.97 -17.45 -14.78
CA GLU A 132 14.33 -17.62 -15.31
C GLU A 132 14.73 -16.43 -16.20
N GLN A 133 13.81 -15.88 -16.99
CA GLN A 133 14.03 -14.69 -17.81
C GLN A 133 14.23 -13.44 -16.96
N LEU A 134 13.51 -13.27 -15.85
CA LEU A 134 13.72 -12.19 -14.88
C LEU A 134 15.07 -12.34 -14.17
N ALA A 135 15.44 -13.56 -13.76
CA ALA A 135 16.74 -13.85 -13.17
C ALA A 135 17.91 -13.64 -14.16
N ASN A 136 17.73 -14.07 -15.41
CA ASN A 136 18.71 -14.00 -16.50
C ASN A 136 18.70 -12.66 -17.24
N SER A 137 17.71 -11.80 -16.99
CA SER A 137 17.62 -10.45 -17.59
C SER A 137 18.83 -9.58 -17.26
N GLY A 138 19.68 -10.02 -16.33
CA GLY A 138 20.96 -9.38 -16.05
C GLY A 138 20.79 -7.95 -15.60
N ARG A 139 19.62 -7.59 -15.04
CA ARG A 139 19.46 -6.34 -14.31
C ARG A 139 20.39 -6.39 -13.11
N GLU A 140 21.64 -5.99 -13.32
CA GLU A 140 22.46 -5.41 -12.26
C GLU A 140 21.53 -4.53 -11.43
N ILE A 141 21.64 -4.62 -10.11
CA ILE A 141 20.78 -3.83 -9.24
C ILE A 141 20.99 -2.37 -9.63
N ASP A 142 20.00 -1.81 -10.33
CA ASP A 142 20.07 -0.45 -10.81
C ASP A 142 20.06 0.43 -9.56
N GLN A 143 21.24 0.93 -9.21
CA GLN A 143 21.44 1.73 -8.00
C GLN A 143 20.52 2.95 -8.01
N ARG A 144 20.21 3.49 -9.19
CA ARG A 144 19.29 4.63 -9.32
C ARG A 144 17.86 4.20 -9.03
N GLN A 145 17.45 3.04 -9.53
CA GLN A 145 16.11 2.49 -9.27
C GLN A 145 15.93 2.12 -7.80
N PHE A 146 16.91 1.46 -7.18
CA PHE A 146 16.89 1.15 -5.75
C PHE A 146 16.84 2.44 -4.93
N ALA A 147 17.73 3.40 -5.20
CA ALA A 147 17.74 4.68 -4.51
C ALA A 147 16.39 5.40 -4.66
N HIS A 148 15.80 5.40 -5.85
CA HIS A 148 14.50 6.02 -6.10
C HIS A 148 13.36 5.35 -5.32
N TRP A 149 13.35 4.02 -5.24
CA TRP A 149 12.32 3.30 -4.49
C TRP A 149 12.45 3.54 -2.98
N PHE A 150 13.66 3.40 -2.44
CA PHE A 150 13.90 3.46 -1.00
C PHE A 150 14.32 4.86 -0.50
N GLU A 151 14.25 5.90 -1.34
CA GLU A 151 14.63 7.29 -1.01
C GLU A 151 13.94 7.78 0.27
N ALA A 152 12.64 7.51 0.38
CA ALA A 152 11.80 7.97 1.48
C ALA A 152 12.17 7.38 2.86
N VAL A 153 12.93 6.27 2.88
CA VAL A 153 13.33 5.56 4.11
C VAL A 153 14.84 5.49 4.30
N GLU A 154 15.61 6.15 3.42
CA GLU A 154 17.07 6.26 3.48
C GLU A 154 17.80 4.92 3.65
N TRP A 155 17.21 3.82 3.15
CA TRP A 155 17.83 2.51 3.23
C TRP A 155 18.95 2.40 2.20
N PRO A 156 20.20 2.15 2.62
CA PRO A 156 21.30 2.06 1.67
C PRO A 156 21.22 0.75 0.88
N LEU A 157 21.56 0.81 -0.41
CA LEU A 157 21.70 -0.40 -1.22
C LEU A 157 22.84 -1.26 -0.66
N PRO A 158 22.60 -2.54 -0.34
CA PRO A 158 23.67 -3.42 0.09
C PRO A 158 24.61 -3.75 -1.07
N PRO A 159 25.94 -3.67 -0.88
CA PRO A 159 26.92 -3.82 -1.96
C PRO A 159 26.97 -5.24 -2.56
N ARG A 160 26.38 -6.23 -1.87
CA ARG A 160 26.31 -7.63 -2.29
C ARG A 160 24.88 -8.14 -2.37
N ALA A 161 23.90 -7.23 -2.45
CA ALA A 161 22.52 -7.64 -2.60
C ALA A 161 22.34 -8.48 -3.87
N VAL A 162 21.50 -9.50 -3.79
CA VAL A 162 21.03 -10.29 -4.92
C VAL A 162 19.57 -9.94 -5.14
N CYS A 163 19.20 -9.65 -6.40
CA CYS A 163 17.83 -9.39 -6.78
C CYS A 163 17.10 -10.72 -7.02
N LEU A 164 15.95 -10.90 -6.39
CA LEU A 164 15.03 -12.02 -6.55
C LEU A 164 13.64 -11.45 -6.87
N TYR A 165 12.86 -12.19 -7.65
CA TYR A 165 11.54 -11.77 -8.09
C TYR A 165 10.49 -12.74 -7.56
N GLY A 166 9.37 -12.21 -7.09
CA GLY A 166 8.13 -12.96 -6.93
C GLY A 166 7.38 -13.05 -8.27
N PRO A 167 6.30 -13.85 -8.32
CA PRO A 167 5.43 -13.89 -9.49
C PRO A 167 4.84 -12.51 -9.78
N ILE A 168 4.68 -12.22 -11.07
CA ILE A 168 4.00 -11.00 -11.55
C ILE A 168 2.56 -11.39 -11.84
N GLU A 169 1.61 -10.68 -11.23
CA GLU A 169 0.19 -10.90 -11.44
C GLU A 169 -0.27 -10.30 -12.78
N PRO A 170 -1.36 -10.81 -13.39
CA PRO A 170 -1.84 -10.33 -14.69
C PRO A 170 -2.20 -8.83 -14.73
N ASP A 171 -2.49 -8.24 -13.57
CA ASP A 171 -2.77 -6.80 -13.44
C ASP A 171 -1.51 -5.94 -13.31
N GLY A 172 -0.32 -6.54 -13.21
CA GLY A 172 0.96 -5.85 -13.01
C GLY A 172 1.38 -5.74 -11.55
N GLY A 173 0.64 -6.35 -10.62
CA GLY A 173 1.05 -6.53 -9.22
C GLY A 173 2.26 -7.45 -9.09
N GLY A 174 3.03 -7.29 -8.02
CA GLY A 174 4.19 -8.15 -7.77
C GLY A 174 5.17 -7.59 -6.76
N ALA A 175 6.22 -8.37 -6.49
CA ALA A 175 7.24 -8.02 -5.51
C ALA A 175 8.66 -8.33 -6.01
N ILE A 176 9.58 -7.43 -5.66
CA ILE A 176 11.02 -7.55 -5.92
C ILE A 176 11.72 -7.55 -4.57
N TYR A 177 12.67 -8.48 -4.40
CA TYR A 177 13.39 -8.73 -3.16
C TYR A 177 14.89 -8.55 -3.40
N TYR A 178 15.52 -7.68 -2.63
CA TYR A 178 16.96 -7.46 -2.62
C TYR A 178 17.52 -8.08 -1.35
N PHE A 179 18.10 -9.28 -1.48
CA PHE A 179 18.65 -10.02 -0.35
C PHE A 179 20.14 -9.75 -0.17
N ASP A 180 20.54 -9.24 0.99
CA ASP A 180 21.93 -9.14 1.41
C ASP A 180 22.35 -10.42 2.17
N PRO A 181 23.15 -11.31 1.54
CA PRO A 181 23.58 -12.55 2.18
C PRO A 181 24.54 -12.32 3.36
N ALA A 182 25.24 -11.18 3.42
CA ALA A 182 26.17 -10.90 4.51
C ALA A 182 25.42 -10.50 5.79
N ALA A 183 24.36 -9.70 5.66
CA ALA A 183 23.56 -9.24 6.78
C ALA A 183 22.39 -10.16 7.12
N GLY A 184 21.94 -11.00 6.19
CA GLY A 184 20.70 -11.77 6.30
C GLY A 184 19.46 -10.87 6.32
N VAL A 185 19.47 -9.82 5.48
CA VAL A 185 18.45 -8.79 5.41
C VAL A 185 17.88 -8.73 3.99
N VAL A 186 16.57 -8.57 3.89
CA VAL A 186 15.86 -8.34 2.63
C VAL A 186 15.35 -6.91 2.61
N PHE A 187 15.47 -6.26 1.45
CA PHE A 187 14.74 -5.05 1.10
C PHE A 187 13.73 -5.42 0.03
N GLN A 188 12.47 -5.11 0.26
CA GLN A 188 11.37 -5.54 -0.58
C GLN A 188 10.65 -4.32 -1.14
N SER A 189 10.38 -4.37 -2.44
CA SER A 189 9.52 -3.43 -3.15
C SER A 189 8.32 -4.19 -3.69
N THR A 190 7.11 -3.82 -3.25
CA THR A 190 5.87 -4.45 -3.69
C THR A 190 4.96 -3.39 -4.30
N GLY A 191 4.45 -3.70 -5.50
CA GLY A 191 3.44 -2.90 -6.19
C GLY A 191 2.09 -3.61 -6.17
N TYR A 192 1.04 -2.85 -5.90
CA TYR A 192 -0.35 -3.27 -6.09
C TYR A 192 -0.89 -2.58 -7.34
N TRP A 193 -1.60 -3.32 -8.19
CA TRP A 193 -2.24 -2.75 -9.38
C TRP A 193 -3.78 -2.74 -9.32
#